data_AF-A0A3D0Z1V7-F1
#
_entry.id   AF-A0A3D0Z1V7-F1
#
_cell.length_a   1.000
_cell.length_b   1.000
_cell.length_c   1.000
_cell.angle_alpha   90.00
_cell.angle_beta   90.00
_cell.angle_gamma   90.00
#
_symmetry.space_group_name_H-M   'P 1'
#
loop_
_entity.id
_entity.type
_entity.pdbx_description
1 polymer ?
#
loop_
_entity_poly.entity_id
_entity_poly.type
_entity_poly.pdbx_seq_one_letter_code
_entity_poly.pdbx_strand_id
1 'polypeptide(L)'
;MIVGMTDVDTENGLANPAEMAGLRLGDVVLKIGEEQVNSNEEIAARIEKSAGKELDFTVRRGEDVFTTSFVPLKSQSEDKYKAGIWVRDSSAGIGTMTFYEPRRGIYGGLGHAICDVDTGEILPLMSGEIVSAQIGGVTQGENGAPGELHGRFIEGGRLGSLLLNCETGVYGEMEYCPDYSEDDLLPIAMKQEVVEGGAQIISTIDTDTPEYYDCEIEKIFYDEEKPTQNMVINITDPELLGKTGGIVQGMSGSPIIQNGKLVGAVTHVYVNDPTRGYGIFAENMETTMNTVETRILNKAS
;
A
#
# COMPACT_ATOMS: atom_id res chain seq x y z
N MET A 1 -1.33 6.61 12.79
CA MET A 1 -2.11 7.63 12.06
C MET A 1 -3.51 7.69 12.63
N ILE A 2 -4.11 8.88 12.76
CA ILE A 2 -5.49 9.06 13.22
C ILE A 2 -6.45 8.67 12.08
N VAL A 3 -7.23 7.62 12.29
CA VAL A 3 -8.18 7.04 11.32
C VAL A 3 -9.63 7.30 11.69
N GLY A 4 -9.88 7.76 12.91
CA GLY A 4 -11.21 8.07 13.39
C GLY A 4 -11.16 9.04 14.55
N MET A 5 -12.28 9.71 14.79
CA MET A 5 -12.48 10.56 15.96
C MET A 5 -13.87 10.28 16.53
N THR A 6 -13.97 10.22 17.85
CA THR A 6 -15.24 9.95 18.54
C THR A 6 -15.30 10.74 19.82
N ASP A 7 -16.47 11.28 20.11
CA ASP A 7 -16.72 11.99 21.36
C ASP A 7 -16.52 11.07 22.56
N VAL A 8 -15.89 11.62 23.59
CA VAL A 8 -15.76 11.01 24.91
C VAL A 8 -16.99 11.37 25.72
N ASP A 9 -17.59 10.38 26.37
CA ASP A 9 -18.72 10.55 27.27
C ASP A 9 -18.24 11.03 28.64
N THR A 10 -18.40 12.33 28.91
CA THR A 10 -17.96 12.95 30.16
C THR A 10 -19.14 13.28 31.08
N GLU A 11 -18.85 13.65 32.33
CA GLU A 11 -19.85 14.18 33.26
C GLU A 11 -20.62 15.40 32.73
N ASN A 12 -20.01 16.17 31.82
CA ASN A 12 -20.60 17.38 31.25
C ASN A 12 -21.18 17.16 29.86
N GLY A 13 -21.26 15.91 29.39
CA GLY A 13 -21.75 15.54 28.06
C GLY A 13 -20.64 15.01 27.14
N LEU A 14 -20.99 14.89 25.85
CA LEU A 14 -20.09 14.42 24.81
C LEU A 14 -19.10 15.52 24.41
N ALA A 15 -17.82 15.20 24.35
CA ALA A 15 -16.78 16.12 23.88
C ALA A 15 -15.57 15.39 23.30
N ASN A 16 -14.92 15.98 22.30
CA ASN A 16 -13.69 15.45 21.71
C ASN A 16 -12.52 16.44 21.90
N PRO A 17 -11.62 16.18 22.87
CA PRO A 17 -10.55 17.13 23.18
C PRO A 17 -9.51 17.25 22.05
N ALA A 18 -9.26 16.17 21.30
CA ALA A 18 -8.35 16.18 20.16
C ALA A 18 -8.89 16.99 18.97
N GLU A 19 -10.18 16.84 18.65
CA GLU A 19 -10.83 17.61 17.59
C GLU A 19 -10.84 19.10 17.92
N MET A 20 -11.17 19.46 19.16
CA MET A 20 -11.11 20.83 19.66
C MET A 20 -9.70 21.43 19.60
N ALA A 21 -8.68 20.58 19.72
CA ALA A 21 -7.25 20.95 19.60
C ALA A 21 -6.76 21.02 18.14
N GLY A 22 -7.65 20.82 17.16
CA GLY A 22 -7.37 20.95 15.73
C GLY A 22 -6.72 19.73 15.08
N LEU A 23 -6.70 18.58 15.77
CA LEU A 23 -6.31 17.31 15.17
C LEU A 23 -7.36 16.85 14.15
N ARG A 24 -6.91 16.13 13.13
CA ARG A 24 -7.73 15.69 11.99
C ARG A 24 -7.42 14.24 11.62
N LEU A 25 -8.29 13.64 10.82
CA LEU A 25 -7.99 12.38 10.14
C LEU A 25 -6.73 12.54 9.28
N GLY A 26 -5.89 11.50 9.22
CA GLY A 26 -4.60 11.52 8.52
C GLY A 26 -3.41 12.01 9.37
N ASP A 27 -3.66 12.68 10.48
CA ASP A 27 -2.60 13.15 11.38
C ASP A 27 -1.80 11.98 12.00
N VAL A 28 -0.47 12.06 12.00
CA VAL A 28 0.42 11.05 12.59
C VAL A 28 0.98 11.57 13.90
N VAL A 29 0.58 10.95 15.01
CA VAL A 29 1.16 11.25 16.33
C VAL A 29 2.58 10.72 16.38
N LEU A 30 3.56 11.60 16.60
CA LEU A 30 4.98 11.27 16.68
C LEU A 30 5.47 11.20 18.13
N LYS A 31 4.98 12.12 18.97
CA LYS A 31 5.38 12.25 20.38
C LYS A 31 4.20 12.66 21.25
N ILE A 32 4.26 12.24 22.50
CA ILE A 32 3.38 12.73 23.57
C ILE A 32 4.27 13.14 24.74
N GLY A 33 4.28 14.45 25.04
CA GLY A 33 5.30 15.08 25.87
C GLY A 33 6.68 15.03 25.18
N GLU A 34 7.70 14.62 25.93
CA GLU A 34 9.08 14.54 25.41
C GLU A 34 9.39 13.21 24.70
N GLU A 35 8.53 12.20 24.86
CA GLU A 35 8.82 10.84 24.45
C GLU A 35 8.14 10.47 23.13
N GLN A 36 8.84 9.70 22.30
CA GLN A 36 8.27 9.13 21.07
C GLN A 36 7.22 8.06 21.39
N VAL A 37 6.28 7.93 20.47
CA VAL A 37 5.25 6.88 20.47
C VAL A 37 5.27 6.13 19.15
N ASN A 38 5.23 4.80 19.23
CA ASN A 38 5.27 3.91 18.06
C ASN A 38 4.09 2.93 18.00
N SER A 39 3.29 2.81 19.07
CA SER A 39 2.11 1.94 19.08
C SER A 39 0.89 2.59 19.72
N ASN A 40 -0.28 2.03 19.39
CA ASN A 40 -1.55 2.41 19.97
C ASN A 40 -1.57 2.23 21.50
N GLU A 41 -0.94 1.18 22.01
CA GLU A 41 -0.83 0.89 23.44
C GLU A 41 0.01 1.95 24.15
N GLU A 42 1.12 2.39 23.54
CA GLU A 42 1.95 3.46 24.10
C GLU A 42 1.17 4.78 24.18
N ILE A 43 0.42 5.13 23.14
CA ILE A 43 -0.44 6.31 23.12
C ILE A 43 -1.49 6.22 24.24
N ALA A 44 -2.22 5.11 24.31
CA ALA A 44 -3.27 4.91 25.31
C ALA A 44 -2.70 4.94 26.74
N ALA A 45 -1.57 4.28 26.99
CA ALA A 45 -0.92 4.26 28.30
C ALA A 45 -0.47 5.65 28.74
N ARG A 46 0.04 6.49 27.83
CA ARG A 46 0.43 7.87 28.14
C ARG A 46 -0.76 8.76 28.45
N ILE A 47 -1.82 8.63 27.66
CA ILE A 47 -3.07 9.35 27.89
C ILE A 47 -3.63 9.00 29.27
N GLU A 48 -3.68 7.72 29.62
CA GLU A 48 -4.16 7.26 30.92
C GLU A 48 -3.26 7.78 32.07
N LYS A 49 -1.93 7.68 31.90
CA LYS A 49 -0.94 8.17 32.87
C LYS A 49 -1.01 9.67 33.12
N SER A 50 -1.53 10.46 32.17
CA SER A 50 -1.71 11.90 32.36
C SER A 50 -2.66 12.23 33.52
N ALA A 51 -3.58 11.32 33.84
CA ALA A 51 -4.63 11.51 34.85
C ALA A 51 -5.38 12.85 34.68
N GLY A 52 -5.70 13.22 33.43
CA GLY A 52 -6.44 14.45 33.12
C GLY A 52 -5.59 15.71 33.18
N LYS A 53 -4.27 15.58 33.08
CA LYS A 53 -3.36 16.72 32.85
C LYS A 53 -3.22 17.00 31.37
N GLU A 54 -2.95 18.25 31.05
CA GLU A 54 -2.62 18.67 29.68
C GLU A 54 -1.40 17.88 29.17
N LEU A 55 -1.50 17.42 27.93
CA LEU A 55 -0.46 16.70 27.21
C LEU A 55 -0.14 17.44 25.92
N ASP A 56 1.15 17.57 25.64
CA ASP A 56 1.65 18.05 24.36
C ASP A 56 1.74 16.90 23.37
N PHE A 57 1.14 17.06 22.20
CA PHE A 57 1.21 16.11 21.09
C PHE A 57 2.01 16.74 19.96
N THR A 58 3.14 16.13 19.60
CA THR A 58 3.81 16.44 18.34
C THR A 58 3.23 15.57 17.25
N VAL A 59 2.67 16.21 16.23
CA VAL A 59 1.89 15.58 15.15
C VAL A 59 2.44 16.00 13.81
N ARG A 60 2.45 15.06 12.86
CA ARG A 60 2.76 15.33 11.46
C ARG A 60 1.49 15.28 10.61
N ARG A 61 1.29 16.29 9.78
CA ARG A 61 0.22 16.37 8.78
C ARG A 61 0.87 16.60 7.42
N GLY A 62 0.87 15.58 6.57
CA GLY A 62 1.68 15.57 5.34
C GLY A 62 3.17 15.70 5.67
N GLU A 63 3.78 16.79 5.19
CA GLU A 63 5.19 17.13 5.44
C GLU A 63 5.39 18.05 6.66
N ASP A 64 4.32 18.70 7.14
CA ASP A 64 4.41 19.66 8.24
C ASP A 64 4.37 18.96 9.60
N VAL A 65 5.27 19.34 10.50
CA VAL A 65 5.28 18.89 11.90
C VAL A 65 4.92 20.06 12.81
N PHE A 66 3.92 19.86 13.65
CA PHE A 66 3.45 20.87 14.62
C PHE A 66 3.16 20.24 15.98
N THR A 67 3.04 21.09 17.00
CA THR A 67 2.67 20.68 18.35
C THR A 67 1.31 21.28 18.70
N THR A 68 0.45 20.47 19.31
CA THR A 68 -0.81 20.92 19.92
C THR A 68 -0.92 20.36 21.33
N SER A 69 -1.67 21.03 22.20
CA SER A 69 -1.80 20.64 23.61
C SER A 69 -3.28 20.59 23.98
N PHE A 70 -3.68 19.53 24.69
CA PHE A 70 -5.04 19.41 25.19
C PHE A 70 -5.10 18.49 26.40
N VAL A 71 -6.21 18.59 27.14
CA VAL A 71 -6.48 17.79 28.33
C VAL A 71 -7.31 16.57 27.93
N PRO A 72 -6.80 15.33 28.12
CA PRO A 72 -7.62 14.13 27.93
C PRO A 72 -8.80 14.10 28.90
N LEU A 73 -9.94 13.62 28.43
CA LEU A 73 -11.18 13.59 29.19
C LEU A 73 -11.44 12.19 29.73
N LYS A 74 -11.97 12.11 30.95
CA LYS A 74 -12.35 10.83 31.55
C LYS A 74 -13.69 10.36 30.99
N SER A 75 -13.71 9.17 30.40
CA SER A 75 -14.91 8.47 29.95
C SER A 75 -15.68 7.95 31.17
N GLN A 76 -16.99 8.24 31.23
CA GLN A 76 -17.88 7.71 32.26
C GLN A 76 -18.13 6.22 32.08
N SER A 77 -18.32 5.79 30.83
CA SER A 77 -18.63 4.40 30.51
C SER A 77 -17.44 3.47 30.75
N GLU A 78 -16.22 3.92 30.49
CA GLU A 78 -15.02 3.08 30.58
C GLU A 78 -14.11 3.38 31.77
N ASP A 79 -14.38 4.42 32.56
CA ASP A 79 -13.58 4.88 33.70
C ASP A 79 -12.09 5.15 33.36
N LYS A 80 -11.81 5.54 32.10
CA LYS A 80 -10.46 5.78 31.55
C LYS A 80 -10.34 7.15 30.90
N TYR A 81 -9.14 7.71 30.86
CA TYR A 81 -8.86 8.94 30.11
C TYR A 81 -8.73 8.65 28.62
N LYS A 82 -9.36 9.50 27.81
CA LYS A 82 -9.41 9.39 26.37
C LYS A 82 -9.15 10.74 25.70
N ALA A 83 -8.50 10.67 24.55
CA ALA A 83 -8.28 11.82 23.67
C ALA A 83 -9.38 11.97 22.59
N GLY A 84 -10.27 10.99 22.41
CA GLY A 84 -11.28 11.01 21.34
C GLY A 84 -10.73 10.71 19.95
N ILE A 85 -9.57 10.04 19.86
CA ILE A 85 -8.94 9.63 18.60
C ILE A 85 -8.85 8.11 18.50
N TRP A 86 -9.01 7.60 17.29
CA TRP A 86 -8.70 6.24 16.91
C TRP A 86 -7.44 6.26 16.07
N VAL A 87 -6.42 5.53 16.52
CA VAL A 87 -5.12 5.48 15.86
C VAL A 87 -4.94 4.10 15.26
N ARG A 88 -4.43 4.05 14.03
CA ARG A 88 -3.92 2.84 13.37
C ARG A 88 -2.41 2.91 13.33
N ASP A 89 -1.75 1.89 13.87
CA ASP A 89 -0.28 1.79 14.00
C ASP A 89 0.32 0.70 13.09
N SER A 90 -0.51 -0.20 12.57
CA SER A 90 -0.11 -1.27 11.66
C SER A 90 -1.17 -1.52 10.59
N SER A 91 -0.72 -2.01 9.44
CA SER A 91 -1.56 -2.52 8.37
C SER A 91 -0.86 -3.70 7.73
N ALA A 92 -1.64 -4.67 7.27
CA ALA A 92 -1.15 -5.81 6.52
C ALA A 92 -2.09 -6.01 5.33
N GLY A 93 -1.50 -6.36 4.19
CA GLY A 93 -2.25 -6.60 2.96
C GLY A 93 -1.50 -7.59 2.09
N ILE A 94 -2.23 -8.20 1.16
CA ILE A 94 -1.65 -9.06 0.13
C ILE A 94 -1.51 -8.18 -1.11
N GLY A 95 -0.28 -8.07 -1.61
CA GLY A 95 0.02 -7.34 -2.83
C GLY A 95 0.98 -8.14 -3.68
N THR A 96 0.91 -7.93 -4.99
CA THR A 96 1.80 -8.62 -5.92
C THR A 96 3.12 -7.86 -6.04
N MET A 97 4.23 -8.58 -5.85
CA MET A 97 5.56 -8.08 -6.22
C MET A 97 5.66 -8.09 -7.75
N THR A 98 5.84 -6.91 -8.34
CA THR A 98 5.88 -6.75 -9.79
C THR A 98 7.23 -7.19 -10.34
N PHE A 99 8.32 -6.69 -9.77
CA PHE A 99 9.65 -7.03 -10.25
C PHE A 99 10.67 -6.93 -9.14
N TYR A 100 11.79 -7.59 -9.36
CA TYR A 100 12.97 -7.54 -8.53
C TYR A 100 14.18 -7.27 -9.42
N GLU A 101 15.01 -6.29 -9.06
CA GLU A 101 16.25 -5.96 -9.76
C GLU A 101 17.44 -6.58 -8.98
N PRO A 102 18.08 -7.64 -9.50
CA PRO A 102 19.05 -8.41 -8.72
C PRO A 102 20.37 -7.71 -8.44
N ARG A 103 20.75 -6.67 -9.21
CA ARG A 103 22.05 -6.02 -9.05
C ARG A 103 22.05 -5.03 -7.90
N ARG A 104 20.92 -4.37 -7.67
CA ARG A 104 20.67 -3.41 -6.59
C ARG A 104 20.01 -4.08 -5.38
N GLY A 105 19.39 -5.25 -5.57
CA GLY A 105 18.69 -5.97 -4.50
C GLY A 105 17.36 -5.31 -4.12
N ILE A 106 16.75 -4.56 -5.04
CA ILE A 106 15.56 -3.75 -4.81
C ILE A 106 14.37 -4.39 -5.53
N TYR A 107 13.20 -4.38 -4.90
CA TYR A 107 11.94 -4.80 -5.52
C TYR A 107 10.96 -3.64 -5.65
N GLY A 108 10.03 -3.78 -6.59
CA GLY A 108 8.86 -2.92 -6.76
C GLY A 108 7.58 -3.76 -6.82
N GLY A 109 6.51 -3.28 -6.20
CA GLY A 109 5.21 -3.96 -6.16
C GLY A 109 4.02 -3.02 -6.24
N LEU A 110 2.84 -3.63 -6.46
CA LEU A 110 1.51 -3.02 -6.61
C LEU A 110 1.32 -2.05 -7.79
N GLY A 111 2.25 -1.12 -8.02
CA GLY A 111 2.07 -0.04 -9.01
C GLY A 111 1.13 1.08 -8.54
N HIS A 112 0.72 1.06 -7.27
CA HIS A 112 -0.03 2.13 -6.60
C HIS A 112 0.30 2.20 -5.11
N ALA A 113 -0.05 3.31 -4.46
CA ALA A 113 0.10 3.48 -3.01
C ALA A 113 -0.82 2.55 -2.22
N ILE A 114 -0.32 2.05 -1.08
CA ILE A 114 -1.18 1.50 -0.03
C ILE A 114 -1.82 2.69 0.70
N CYS A 115 -3.13 2.80 0.57
CA CYS A 115 -3.92 3.81 1.25
C CYS A 115 -4.64 3.22 2.47
N ASP A 116 -4.92 4.08 3.43
CA ASP A 116 -5.80 3.74 4.55
C ASP A 116 -7.26 3.66 4.10
N VAL A 117 -7.98 2.63 4.54
CA VAL A 117 -9.37 2.39 4.14
C VAL A 117 -10.35 3.45 4.68
N ASP A 118 -10.04 4.09 5.81
CA ASP A 118 -10.93 5.05 6.46
C ASP A 118 -10.64 6.48 5.99
N THR A 119 -9.36 6.83 5.79
CA THR A 119 -8.98 8.20 5.37
C THR A 119 -8.78 8.35 3.86
N GLY A 120 -8.51 7.25 3.14
CA GLY A 120 -8.13 7.28 1.73
C GLY A 120 -6.72 7.83 1.45
N GLU A 121 -5.99 8.27 2.48
CA GLU A 121 -4.64 8.81 2.33
C GLU A 121 -3.58 7.71 2.28
N ILE A 122 -2.45 8.02 1.64
CA ILE A 122 -1.30 7.12 1.57
C ILE A 122 -0.83 6.82 2.99
N LEU A 123 -0.75 5.53 3.33
CA LEU A 123 -0.33 5.10 4.64
C LEU A 123 1.14 5.51 4.88
N PRO A 124 1.42 6.36 5.88
CA PRO A 124 2.78 6.78 6.17
C PRO A 124 3.59 5.61 6.70
N LEU A 125 4.69 5.30 6.01
CA LEU A 125 5.56 4.17 6.35
C LEU A 125 6.61 4.58 7.40
N MET A 126 6.57 3.96 8.58
CA MET A 126 7.64 4.05 9.59
C MET A 126 8.61 2.87 9.44
N SER A 127 8.08 1.66 9.42
CA SER A 127 8.75 0.42 9.09
C SER A 127 7.77 -0.50 8.37
N GLY A 128 8.29 -1.42 7.56
CA GLY A 128 7.49 -2.46 6.93
C GLY A 128 8.37 -3.60 6.48
N GLU A 129 7.76 -4.75 6.25
CA GLU A 129 8.43 -5.98 5.86
C GLU A 129 7.67 -6.62 4.72
N ILE A 130 8.40 -7.25 3.80
CA ILE A 130 7.81 -8.13 2.81
C ILE A 130 7.93 -9.57 3.32
N VAL A 131 6.81 -10.28 3.31
CA VAL A 131 6.70 -11.65 3.79
C VAL A 131 6.07 -12.53 2.72
N SER A 132 6.53 -13.78 2.63
CA SER A 132 5.95 -14.76 1.72
C SER A 132 4.48 -15.01 2.03
N ALA A 133 3.65 -15.05 0.99
CA ALA A 133 2.25 -15.41 1.07
C ALA A 133 1.95 -16.62 0.18
N GLN A 134 1.03 -17.47 0.63
CA GLN A 134 0.47 -18.56 -0.16
C GLN A 134 -0.96 -18.20 -0.54
N ILE A 135 -1.30 -18.29 -1.84
CA ILE A 135 -2.66 -18.08 -2.32
C ILE A 135 -3.44 -19.38 -2.16
N GLY A 136 -4.49 -19.36 -1.35
CA GLY A 136 -5.36 -20.50 -1.06
C GLY A 136 -6.64 -20.54 -1.89
N GLY A 137 -6.92 -19.49 -2.67
CA GLY A 137 -8.06 -19.42 -3.57
C GLY A 137 -8.42 -18.00 -3.99
N VAL A 138 -9.49 -17.89 -4.76
CA VAL A 138 -10.01 -16.62 -5.28
C VAL A 138 -11.53 -16.56 -5.12
N THR A 139 -12.04 -15.41 -4.71
CA THR A 139 -13.47 -15.08 -4.87
C THR A 139 -13.62 -14.33 -6.17
N GLN A 140 -14.51 -14.82 -7.03
CA GLN A 140 -14.78 -14.26 -8.35
C GLN A 140 -15.34 -12.83 -8.23
N GLY A 141 -14.88 -11.93 -9.09
CA GLY A 141 -15.44 -10.59 -9.23
C GLY A 141 -16.72 -10.60 -10.08
N GLU A 142 -17.69 -9.79 -9.69
CA GLU A 142 -18.94 -9.57 -10.41
C GLU A 142 -19.11 -8.08 -10.74
N ASN A 143 -20.04 -7.76 -11.65
CA ASN A 143 -20.29 -6.38 -12.01
C ASN A 143 -20.76 -5.57 -10.78
N GLY A 144 -19.98 -4.55 -10.40
CA GLY A 144 -20.23 -3.72 -9.22
C GLY A 144 -19.59 -4.22 -7.92
N ALA A 145 -18.94 -5.39 -7.91
CA ALA A 145 -18.23 -5.92 -6.76
C ALA A 145 -16.91 -6.61 -7.18
N PRO A 146 -15.74 -6.00 -6.90
CA PRO A 146 -14.47 -6.64 -7.22
C PRO A 146 -14.31 -7.94 -6.43
N GLY A 147 -13.75 -8.95 -7.08
CA GLY A 147 -13.35 -10.20 -6.43
C GLY A 147 -12.08 -10.02 -5.59
N GLU A 148 -11.60 -11.08 -4.95
CA GLU A 148 -10.41 -11.02 -4.08
C GLU A 148 -9.61 -12.33 -4.05
N LEU A 149 -8.28 -12.21 -4.11
CA LEU A 149 -7.34 -13.29 -3.83
C LEU A 149 -7.24 -13.55 -2.33
N HIS A 150 -7.45 -14.79 -1.93
CA HIS A 150 -7.39 -15.24 -0.55
C HIS A 150 -6.01 -15.84 -0.29
N GLY A 151 -5.11 -15.05 0.28
CA GLY A 151 -3.80 -15.53 0.69
C GLY A 151 -3.65 -15.64 2.20
N ARG A 152 -2.65 -16.41 2.62
CA ARG A 152 -2.18 -16.49 4.01
C ARG A 152 -0.68 -16.22 4.05
N PHE A 153 -0.24 -15.50 5.07
CA PHE A 153 1.18 -15.30 5.31
C PHE A 153 1.83 -16.60 5.78
N ILE A 154 3.04 -16.86 5.32
CA ILE A 154 3.85 -18.00 5.75
C ILE A 154 4.72 -17.54 6.93
N GLU A 155 4.52 -18.13 8.10
CA GLU A 155 5.32 -17.80 9.30
C GLU A 155 6.82 -18.04 9.04
N GLY A 156 7.66 -17.09 9.49
CA GLY A 156 9.11 -17.15 9.26
C GLY A 156 9.56 -16.83 7.83
N GLY A 157 8.62 -16.54 6.91
CA GLY A 157 8.90 -16.20 5.52
C GLY A 157 9.25 -14.73 5.30
N ARG A 158 10.05 -14.10 6.17
CA ARG A 158 10.52 -12.73 5.93
C ARG A 158 11.47 -12.72 4.73
N LEU A 159 11.15 -11.89 3.74
CA LEU A 159 11.91 -11.80 2.49
C LEU A 159 12.79 -10.54 2.45
N GLY A 160 12.44 -9.49 3.18
CA GLY A 160 13.12 -8.20 3.12
C GLY A 160 12.40 -7.10 3.86
N SER A 161 12.82 -5.86 3.62
CA SER A 161 12.24 -4.66 4.23
C SER A 161 11.46 -3.86 3.20
N LEU A 162 10.44 -3.13 3.65
CA LEU A 162 9.73 -2.14 2.87
C LEU A 162 10.27 -0.75 3.22
N LEU A 163 10.67 0.02 2.22
CA LEU A 163 11.39 1.29 2.39
C LEU A 163 10.59 2.51 1.93
N LEU A 164 9.67 2.32 0.99
CA LEU A 164 8.86 3.39 0.41
C LEU A 164 7.46 2.89 0.07
N ASN A 165 6.46 3.65 0.48
CA ASN A 165 5.08 3.57 0.00
C ASN A 165 4.73 4.92 -0.62
N CYS A 166 4.45 4.97 -1.92
CA CYS A 166 4.14 6.19 -2.64
C CYS A 166 3.15 5.94 -3.77
N GLU A 167 2.73 7.00 -4.45
CA GLU A 167 1.69 6.94 -5.50
C GLU A 167 1.94 5.89 -6.58
N THR A 168 3.20 5.67 -6.96
CA THR A 168 3.61 4.74 -8.03
C THR A 168 3.83 3.29 -7.57
N GLY A 169 3.68 2.98 -6.28
CA GLY A 169 3.90 1.63 -5.78
C GLY A 169 4.56 1.58 -4.41
N VAL A 170 4.91 0.34 -4.05
CA VAL A 170 5.71 0.04 -2.86
C VAL A 170 7.07 -0.48 -3.28
N TYR A 171 8.11 -0.06 -2.56
CA TYR A 171 9.49 -0.40 -2.90
C TYR A 171 10.27 -0.72 -1.64
N GLY A 172 11.20 -1.65 -1.77
CA GLY A 172 12.00 -2.11 -0.65
C GLY A 172 13.22 -2.90 -1.08
N GLU A 173 13.98 -3.38 -0.10
CA GLU A 173 15.15 -4.21 -0.33
C GLU A 173 14.82 -5.66 0.02
N MET A 174 15.33 -6.59 -0.77
CA MET A 174 15.28 -8.01 -0.43
C MET A 174 16.48 -8.35 0.45
N GLU A 175 16.24 -9.09 1.53
CA GLU A 175 17.31 -9.64 2.37
C GLU A 175 18.01 -10.81 1.67
N TYR A 176 17.26 -11.53 0.83
CA TYR A 176 17.76 -12.64 0.04
C TYR A 176 17.40 -12.44 -1.44
N CYS A 177 18.39 -12.59 -2.31
CA CYS A 177 18.17 -12.66 -3.75
C CYS A 177 17.41 -13.94 -4.07
N PRO A 178 16.22 -13.89 -4.70
CA PRO A 178 15.54 -15.08 -5.19
C PRO A 178 16.44 -15.84 -6.18
N ASP A 179 16.30 -17.16 -6.26
CA ASP A 179 16.97 -17.93 -7.31
C ASP A 179 16.40 -17.54 -8.68
N TYR A 180 17.28 -17.14 -9.62
CA TYR A 180 16.92 -16.81 -10.99
C TYR A 180 18.00 -17.26 -11.98
N SER A 181 17.60 -17.49 -13.22
CA SER A 181 18.48 -17.72 -14.36
C SER A 181 18.54 -16.48 -15.27
N GLU A 182 19.54 -16.39 -16.13
CA GLU A 182 19.64 -15.28 -17.10
C GLU A 182 18.44 -15.21 -18.05
N ASP A 183 17.78 -16.36 -18.31
CA ASP A 183 16.59 -16.42 -19.16
C ASP A 183 15.33 -15.84 -18.46
N ASP A 184 15.36 -15.68 -17.13
CA ASP A 184 14.28 -15.05 -16.36
C ASP A 184 14.38 -13.51 -16.38
N LEU A 185 15.49 -12.95 -16.86
CA LEU A 185 15.71 -11.50 -16.89
C LEU A 185 14.98 -10.85 -18.06
N LEU A 186 14.02 -9.98 -17.72
CA LEU A 186 13.29 -9.18 -18.68
C LEU A 186 13.78 -7.72 -18.67
N PRO A 187 14.05 -7.13 -19.84
CA PRO A 187 14.36 -5.69 -19.91
C PRO A 187 13.09 -4.87 -19.62
N ILE A 188 13.27 -3.75 -18.95
CA ILE A 188 12.22 -2.73 -18.79
C ILE A 188 12.04 -2.00 -20.12
N ALA A 189 10.80 -1.89 -20.58
CA ALA A 189 10.46 -1.11 -21.76
C ALA A 189 10.32 0.37 -21.42
N MET A 190 10.74 1.23 -22.36
CA MET A 190 10.43 2.65 -22.31
C MET A 190 9.00 2.89 -22.79
N LYS A 191 8.37 3.98 -22.34
CA LYS A 191 6.97 4.32 -22.66
C LYS A 191 6.67 4.47 -24.16
N GLN A 192 7.69 4.73 -24.99
CA GLN A 192 7.57 4.78 -26.45
C GLN A 192 7.58 3.40 -27.13
N GLU A 193 8.00 2.36 -26.40
CA GLU A 193 8.04 0.97 -26.88
C GLU A 193 6.74 0.23 -26.58
N VAL A 194 5.89 0.78 -25.70
CA VAL A 194 4.57 0.24 -25.38
C VAL A 194 3.61 0.61 -26.50
N VAL A 195 2.89 -0.39 -27.02
CA VAL A 195 1.93 -0.22 -28.12
C VAL A 195 0.58 -0.84 -27.77
N GLU A 196 -0.49 -0.26 -28.35
CA GLU A 196 -1.82 -0.87 -28.28
C GLU A 196 -1.81 -2.23 -29.00
N GLY A 197 -2.46 -3.23 -28.41
CA GLY A 197 -2.53 -4.61 -28.92
C GLY A 197 -2.19 -5.67 -27.87
N GLY A 198 -1.89 -6.88 -28.36
CA GLY A 198 -1.67 -8.05 -27.51
C GLY A 198 -0.52 -7.88 -26.51
N ALA A 199 -0.76 -8.33 -25.28
CA ALA A 199 0.20 -8.38 -24.18
C ALA A 199 -0.16 -9.56 -23.26
N GLN A 200 0.64 -9.81 -22.23
CA GLN A 200 0.37 -10.83 -21.23
C GLN A 200 0.56 -10.24 -19.84
N ILE A 201 -0.21 -10.73 -18.86
CA ILE A 201 0.05 -10.47 -17.45
C ILE A 201 0.60 -11.72 -16.77
N ILE A 202 1.44 -11.52 -15.76
CA ILE A 202 1.90 -12.60 -14.89
C ILE A 202 1.15 -12.50 -13.56
N SER A 203 0.46 -13.56 -13.13
CA SER A 203 -0.31 -13.54 -11.89
C SER A 203 -0.41 -14.92 -11.23
N THR A 204 -0.66 -14.94 -9.92
CA THR A 204 -0.85 -16.17 -9.13
C THR A 204 -2.29 -16.19 -8.59
N ILE A 205 -3.11 -17.13 -9.06
CA ILE A 205 -4.56 -17.14 -8.79
C ILE A 205 -4.96 -18.22 -7.79
N ASP A 206 -4.69 -19.48 -8.12
CA ASP A 206 -5.09 -20.66 -7.33
C ASP A 206 -3.98 -21.73 -7.27
N THR A 207 -2.79 -21.38 -7.75
CA THR A 207 -1.58 -22.21 -7.72
C THR A 207 -0.50 -21.56 -6.86
N ASP A 208 0.53 -22.30 -6.48
CA ASP A 208 1.70 -21.75 -5.77
C ASP A 208 2.69 -21.05 -6.73
N THR A 209 2.40 -21.00 -8.03
CA THR A 209 3.32 -20.55 -9.07
C THR A 209 2.69 -19.46 -9.94
N PRO A 210 3.42 -18.39 -10.29
CA PRO A 210 2.93 -17.40 -11.24
C PRO A 210 2.74 -17.99 -12.64
N GLU A 211 1.67 -17.60 -13.32
CA GLU A 211 1.33 -18.04 -14.68
C GLU A 211 1.09 -16.84 -15.61
N TYR A 212 1.28 -17.06 -16.91
CA TYR A 212 1.05 -16.06 -17.95
C TYR A 212 -0.41 -16.13 -18.42
N TYR A 213 -1.05 -14.97 -18.51
CA TYR A 213 -2.42 -14.83 -19.00
C TYR A 213 -2.49 -13.76 -20.08
N ASP A 214 -3.20 -14.06 -21.18
CA ASP A 214 -3.36 -13.15 -22.29
C ASP A 214 -4.23 -11.92 -21.95
N CYS A 215 -3.79 -10.76 -22.43
CA CYS A 215 -4.52 -9.50 -22.32
C CYS A 215 -4.29 -8.61 -23.56
N GLU A 216 -5.03 -7.51 -23.64
CA GLU A 216 -4.89 -6.50 -24.68
C GLU A 216 -4.73 -5.12 -24.05
N ILE A 217 -3.71 -4.38 -24.49
CA ILE A 217 -3.56 -2.95 -24.18
C ILE A 217 -4.47 -2.19 -25.15
N GLU A 218 -5.60 -1.71 -24.65
CA GLU A 218 -6.61 -1.03 -25.48
C GLU A 218 -6.26 0.44 -25.73
N LYS A 219 -5.66 1.10 -24.75
CA LYS A 219 -5.34 2.54 -24.80
C LYS A 219 -4.10 2.85 -24.00
N ILE A 220 -3.36 3.86 -24.46
CA ILE A 220 -2.18 4.38 -23.78
C ILE A 220 -2.37 5.88 -23.49
N PHE A 221 -2.00 6.27 -22.26
CA PHE A 221 -2.04 7.63 -21.75
C PHE A 221 -0.66 8.04 -21.23
N TYR A 222 -0.20 9.23 -21.65
CA TYR A 222 1.09 9.80 -21.25
C TYR A 222 0.93 10.95 -20.23
N ASP A 223 -0.15 10.92 -19.46
CA ASP A 223 -0.46 11.96 -18.49
C ASP A 223 0.46 11.85 -17.25
N GLU A 224 1.31 12.85 -17.06
CA GLU A 224 2.22 12.90 -15.91
C GLU A 224 1.48 13.22 -14.60
N GLU A 225 0.27 13.79 -14.65
CA GLU A 225 -0.56 14.02 -13.44
C GLU A 225 -1.21 12.71 -12.94
N LYS A 226 -1.24 11.66 -13.77
CA LYS A 226 -1.82 10.35 -13.44
C LYS A 226 -0.81 9.23 -13.67
N PRO A 227 0.24 9.14 -12.85
CA PRO A 227 1.34 8.22 -13.08
C PRO A 227 0.94 6.75 -12.93
N THR A 228 -0.25 6.42 -12.40
CA THR A 228 -0.74 5.04 -12.17
C THR A 228 -1.75 4.54 -13.22
N GLN A 229 -2.19 5.41 -14.14
CA GLN A 229 -3.22 5.11 -15.14
C GLN A 229 -2.69 5.38 -16.56
N ASN A 230 -1.56 4.77 -16.90
CA ASN A 230 -0.89 4.97 -18.17
C ASN A 230 -1.41 4.08 -19.30
N MET A 231 -2.07 2.98 -18.97
CA MET A 231 -2.65 2.09 -19.96
C MET A 231 -3.99 1.56 -19.49
N VAL A 232 -4.89 1.31 -20.44
CA VAL A 232 -6.09 0.50 -20.23
C VAL A 232 -5.78 -0.90 -20.71
N ILE A 233 -5.95 -1.87 -19.83
CA ILE A 233 -5.79 -3.29 -20.15
C ILE A 233 -7.15 -3.97 -20.13
N ASN A 234 -7.33 -4.93 -21.02
CA ASN A 234 -8.48 -5.83 -21.05
C ASN A 234 -7.98 -7.27 -21.01
N ILE A 235 -8.39 -8.04 -20.01
CA ILE A 235 -8.03 -9.45 -19.93
C ILE A 235 -8.84 -10.24 -20.94
N THR A 236 -8.15 -11.00 -21.78
CA THR A 236 -8.75 -11.80 -22.87
C THR A 236 -8.57 -13.30 -22.63
N ASP A 237 -7.74 -13.67 -21.66
CA ASP A 237 -7.48 -15.05 -21.29
C ASP A 237 -8.73 -15.77 -20.75
N PRO A 238 -9.19 -16.86 -21.40
CA PRO A 238 -10.40 -17.55 -21.01
C PRO A 238 -10.25 -18.32 -19.68
N GLU A 239 -9.05 -18.73 -19.31
CA GLU A 239 -8.81 -19.45 -18.06
C GLU A 239 -8.88 -18.50 -16.86
N LEU A 240 -8.19 -17.36 -16.95
CA LEU A 240 -8.27 -16.31 -15.91
C LEU A 240 -9.71 -15.84 -15.74
N LEU A 241 -10.37 -15.47 -16.85
CA LEU A 241 -11.75 -14.99 -16.81
C LEU A 241 -12.71 -16.03 -16.21
N GLY A 242 -12.49 -17.32 -16.52
CA GLY A 242 -13.28 -18.42 -15.97
C GLY A 242 -13.11 -18.60 -14.46
N LYS A 243 -11.90 -18.38 -13.93
CA LYS A 243 -11.59 -18.53 -12.50
C LYS A 243 -11.96 -17.31 -11.66
N THR A 244 -11.70 -16.10 -12.18
CA THR A 244 -11.73 -14.87 -11.38
C THR A 244 -12.76 -13.85 -11.85
N GLY A 245 -13.33 -14.02 -13.05
CA GLY A 245 -14.23 -13.04 -13.65
C GLY A 245 -13.53 -11.79 -14.19
N GLY A 246 -12.18 -11.73 -14.11
CA GLY A 246 -11.37 -10.59 -14.52
C GLY A 246 -10.29 -10.24 -13.50
N ILE A 247 -9.91 -8.98 -13.45
CA ILE A 247 -8.96 -8.43 -12.49
C ILE A 247 -9.65 -8.38 -11.12
N VAL A 248 -9.01 -8.99 -10.12
CA VAL A 248 -9.51 -9.03 -8.74
C VAL A 248 -8.54 -8.35 -7.79
N GLN A 249 -9.02 -7.99 -6.60
CA GLN A 249 -8.18 -7.45 -5.54
C GLN A 249 -7.07 -8.45 -5.19
N GLY A 250 -5.84 -7.95 -5.07
CA GLY A 250 -4.62 -8.75 -4.90
C GLY A 250 -3.83 -8.94 -6.20
N MET A 251 -4.46 -8.84 -7.38
CA MET A 251 -3.74 -8.85 -8.66
C MET A 251 -3.00 -7.53 -8.94
N SER A 252 -3.30 -6.46 -8.20
CA SER A 252 -2.55 -5.21 -8.29
C SER A 252 -1.05 -5.46 -8.06
N GLY A 253 -0.25 -5.04 -9.03
CA GLY A 253 1.17 -5.34 -9.13
C GLY A 253 1.50 -6.46 -10.11
N SER A 254 0.51 -7.15 -10.70
CA SER A 254 0.74 -8.19 -11.72
C SER A 254 1.56 -7.60 -12.88
N PRO A 255 2.74 -8.16 -13.22
CA PRO A 255 3.58 -7.66 -14.30
C PRO A 255 2.86 -7.73 -15.64
N ILE A 256 2.99 -6.69 -16.45
CA ILE A 256 2.49 -6.64 -17.82
C ILE A 256 3.69 -6.78 -18.76
N ILE A 257 3.65 -7.82 -19.60
CA ILE A 257 4.71 -8.19 -20.53
C ILE A 257 4.22 -7.97 -21.96
N GLN A 258 5.01 -7.27 -22.76
CA GLN A 258 4.77 -7.10 -24.19
C GLN A 258 6.09 -7.13 -24.94
N ASN A 259 6.15 -7.82 -26.08
CA ASN A 259 7.35 -7.93 -26.92
C ASN A 259 8.60 -8.41 -26.17
N GLY A 260 8.43 -9.30 -25.18
CA GLY A 260 9.52 -9.83 -24.36
C GLY A 260 10.12 -8.81 -23.38
N LYS A 261 9.38 -7.74 -23.05
CA LYS A 261 9.79 -6.70 -22.10
C LYS A 261 8.75 -6.50 -21.01
N LEU A 262 9.20 -6.08 -19.83
CA LEU A 262 8.32 -5.58 -18.78
C LEU A 262 7.86 -4.17 -19.18
N VAL A 263 6.58 -4.02 -19.53
CA VAL A 263 6.01 -2.73 -19.95
C VAL A 263 5.28 -2.01 -18.82
N GLY A 264 4.85 -2.74 -17.79
CA GLY A 264 4.07 -2.15 -16.71
C GLY A 264 3.63 -3.10 -15.63
N ALA A 265 2.74 -2.61 -14.78
CA ALA A 265 2.06 -3.40 -13.75
C ALA A 265 0.57 -3.06 -13.73
N VAL A 266 -0.28 -4.04 -13.45
CA VAL A 266 -1.72 -3.84 -13.22
C VAL A 266 -1.92 -3.02 -11.94
N THR A 267 -2.77 -1.99 -11.97
CA THR A 267 -3.03 -1.13 -10.79
C THR A 267 -4.46 -1.28 -10.30
N HIS A 268 -5.41 -0.57 -10.91
CA HIS A 268 -6.80 -0.48 -10.47
C HIS A 268 -7.74 -1.17 -11.46
N VAL A 269 -8.72 -1.91 -10.96
CA VAL A 269 -9.78 -2.53 -11.78
C VAL A 269 -10.94 -1.56 -12.02
N TYR A 270 -11.65 -1.71 -13.15
CA TYR A 270 -12.88 -0.97 -13.42
C TYR A 270 -14.02 -1.59 -12.60
N VAL A 271 -14.69 -0.78 -11.77
CA VAL A 271 -15.78 -1.24 -10.90
C VAL A 271 -16.94 -1.88 -11.67
N ASN A 272 -17.25 -1.36 -12.86
CA ASN A 272 -18.37 -1.82 -13.69
C ASN A 272 -17.99 -2.89 -14.72
N ASP A 273 -16.69 -3.18 -14.86
CA ASP A 273 -16.16 -4.09 -15.88
C ASP A 273 -14.88 -4.75 -15.37
N PRO A 274 -14.98 -5.87 -14.61
CA PRO A 274 -13.82 -6.49 -13.98
C PRO A 274 -12.81 -7.03 -15.00
N THR A 275 -13.18 -7.24 -16.27
CA THR A 275 -12.21 -7.67 -17.29
C THR A 275 -11.24 -6.56 -17.67
N ARG A 276 -11.54 -5.30 -17.31
CA ARG A 276 -10.72 -4.13 -17.61
C ARG A 276 -10.12 -3.50 -16.38
N GLY A 277 -8.94 -2.92 -16.58
CA GLY A 277 -8.23 -2.19 -15.55
C GLY A 277 -7.26 -1.18 -16.11
N TYR A 278 -6.57 -0.53 -15.20
CA TYR A 278 -5.47 0.37 -15.48
C TYR A 278 -4.13 -0.32 -15.25
N GLY A 279 -3.11 0.14 -15.95
CA GLY A 279 -1.72 -0.20 -15.68
C GLY A 279 -0.82 1.04 -15.58
N ILE A 280 0.24 0.92 -14.79
CA ILE A 280 1.34 1.88 -14.69
C ILE A 280 2.47 1.46 -15.63
N PHE A 281 3.21 2.40 -16.21
CA PHE A 281 4.43 2.08 -16.94
C PHE A 281 5.54 1.57 -16.02
N ALA A 282 6.28 0.56 -16.48
CA ALA A 282 7.45 0.07 -15.77
C ALA A 282 8.54 1.17 -15.65
N GLU A 283 8.65 2.06 -16.65
CA GLU A 283 9.52 3.24 -16.60
C GLU A 283 9.22 4.18 -15.41
N ASN A 284 7.94 4.37 -15.07
CA ASN A 284 7.54 5.20 -13.92
C ASN A 284 7.96 4.53 -12.61
N MET A 285 7.81 3.21 -12.54
CA MET A 285 8.22 2.44 -11.38
C MET A 285 9.76 2.44 -11.22
N GLU A 286 10.51 2.28 -12.30
CA GLU A 286 11.98 2.36 -12.32
C GLU A 286 12.48 3.74 -11.87
N THR A 287 11.85 4.81 -12.36
CA THR A 287 12.17 6.19 -11.96
C THR A 287 12.02 6.37 -10.44
N THR A 288 10.96 5.81 -9.87
CA THR A 288 10.74 5.84 -8.43
C THR A 288 11.79 5.00 -7.69
N MET A 289 12.13 3.82 -8.21
CA MET A 289 13.13 2.93 -7.62
C MET A 289 14.51 3.59 -7.50
N ASN A 290 14.94 4.40 -8.47
CA ASN A 290 16.19 5.18 -8.40
C ASN A 290 16.25 6.11 -7.17
N THR A 291 15.10 6.62 -6.71
CA THR A 291 15.03 7.45 -5.51
C THR A 291 15.25 6.64 -4.23
N VAL A 292 14.83 5.36 -4.23
CA VAL A 292 15.02 4.43 -3.11
C VAL A 292 16.49 4.07 -2.96
N GLU A 293 17.17 3.77 -4.07
CA GLU A 293 18.62 3.51 -4.10
C GLU A 293 19.41 4.67 -3.49
N THR A 294 19.06 5.91 -3.84
CA THR A 294 19.67 7.11 -3.27
C THR A 294 19.46 7.20 -1.75
N ARG A 295 18.28 6.82 -1.24
CA ARG A 295 17.99 6.78 0.21
C ARG A 295 18.80 5.71 0.93
N ILE A 296 19.00 4.54 0.31
CA ILE A 296 19.81 3.46 0.87
C ILE A 296 21.28 3.91 0.99
N LEU A 297 21.85 4.48 -0.07
CA LEU A 297 23.23 4.96 -0.08
C LEU A 297 23.48 6.06 0.96
N ASN A 298 22.52 6.98 1.15
CA ASN A 298 22.60 8.04 2.16
C ASN A 298 22.48 7.53 3.60
N LYS A 299 21.83 6.38 3.85
CA LYS A 299 21.79 5.76 5.19
C LYS A 299 23.07 5.00 5.54
N ALA A 300 23.83 4.57 4.53
CA ALA A 300 25.07 3.81 4.69
C ALA A 300 26.34 4.68 4.83
N SER A 301 26.21 6.01 4.69
CA SER A 301 27.30 7.00 4.79
C SER A 301 27.24 7.80 6.10
#